data_AF-A0A223EK37-F1
#
_entry.id   AF-A0A223EK37-F1
#
_cell.length_a   1.000
_cell.length_b   1.000
_cell.length_c   1.000
_cell.angle_alpha   90.00
_cell.angle_beta   90.00
_cell.angle_gamma   90.00
#
_symmetry.space_group_name_H-M   'P 1'
#
loop_
_entity.id
_entity.type
_entity.pdbx_description
1 polymer ?
#
loop_
_entity_poly.entity_id
_entity_poly.type
_entity_poly.pdbx_seq_one_letter_code
_entity_poly.pdbx_strand_id
1 'polypeptide(L)'
;MTRAKYTSSDVDLMARMMRAEAEGEGKQGMLYVGNVIVNRLVANCLDFKGLRTIPQVIYQVQGGNYSFEAVQKGNVFYQRARGIERRLAEQNLKHWRQHPARYALWYFNPYAPCPPTWYDQPHTGQFKDHCFYEPKPGTCDSVYRG
;
A
#
# COMPACT_ATOMS: atom_id res chain seq x y z
N MET A 1 -0.24 17.26 -11.12
CA MET A 1 -1.25 16.19 -11.37
C MET A 1 -1.16 15.20 -10.23
N THR A 2 -2.30 14.64 -9.77
CA THR A 2 -2.32 13.60 -8.73
C THR A 2 -1.98 12.24 -9.33
N ARG A 3 -1.42 11.34 -8.55
CA ARG A 3 -1.11 9.96 -8.98
C ARG A 3 -2.36 9.10 -9.08
N ALA A 4 -3.36 9.40 -8.27
CA ALA A 4 -4.67 8.77 -8.27
C ALA A 4 -5.78 9.82 -8.30
N LYS A 5 -6.92 9.48 -8.91
CA LYS A 5 -8.17 10.22 -8.69
C LYS A 5 -8.78 9.77 -7.37
N TYR A 6 -9.25 10.72 -6.55
CA TYR A 6 -9.77 10.42 -5.23
C TYR A 6 -10.82 11.43 -4.77
N THR A 7 -11.61 11.01 -3.78
CA THR A 7 -12.61 11.80 -3.06
C THR A 7 -12.20 11.98 -1.60
N SER A 8 -12.92 12.81 -0.82
CA SER A 8 -12.65 12.92 0.62
C SER A 8 -12.89 11.60 1.36
N SER A 9 -13.84 10.77 0.92
CA SER A 9 -14.07 9.46 1.54
C SER A 9 -12.94 8.48 1.26
N ASP A 10 -12.28 8.59 0.10
CA ASP A 10 -11.08 7.80 -0.20
C ASP A 10 -9.91 8.19 0.68
N VAL A 11 -9.74 9.49 0.96
CA VAL A 11 -8.74 9.99 1.91
C VAL A 11 -8.99 9.40 3.29
N ASP A 12 -10.23 9.40 3.76
CA ASP A 12 -10.58 8.85 5.08
C ASP A 12 -10.41 7.33 5.14
N LEU A 13 -10.75 6.62 4.07
CA LEU A 13 -10.55 5.18 3.96
C LEU A 13 -9.06 4.82 3.97
N MET A 14 -8.26 5.51 3.17
CA MET A 14 -6.82 5.29 3.10
C MET A 14 -6.11 5.68 4.40
N ALA A 15 -6.51 6.77 5.05
CA ALA A 15 -5.99 7.19 6.35
C ALA A 15 -6.21 6.13 7.44
N ARG A 16 -7.40 5.50 7.46
CA ARG A 16 -7.70 4.40 8.39
C ARG A 16 -6.86 3.16 8.10
N MET A 17 -6.71 2.82 6.82
CA MET A 17 -5.90 1.68 6.40
C MET A 17 -4.42 1.86 6.78
N MET A 18 -3.83 3.01 6.44
CA MET A 18 -2.44 3.34 6.77
C MET A 18 -2.17 3.23 8.27
N ARG A 19 -3.07 3.74 9.12
CA ARG A 19 -2.95 3.60 10.58
C ARG A 19 -3.01 2.13 11.00
N ALA A 20 -4.02 1.40 10.53
CA ALA A 20 -4.23 0.02 10.95
C ALA A 20 -3.03 -0.88 10.60
N GLU A 21 -2.36 -0.60 9.50
CA GLU A 21 -1.21 -1.38 9.01
C GLU A 21 0.12 -0.93 9.61
N ALA A 22 0.29 0.36 9.95
CA ALA A 22 1.62 0.92 10.25
C ALA A 22 1.66 1.98 11.38
N GLU A 23 0.70 1.99 12.31
CA GLU A 23 0.72 2.94 13.45
C GLU A 23 2.02 2.84 14.26
N GLY A 24 2.48 1.62 14.58
CA GLY A 24 3.75 1.40 15.30
C GLY A 24 5.00 1.80 14.52
N GLU A 25 4.92 1.85 13.18
CA GLU A 25 6.03 2.29 12.34
C GLU A 25 6.12 3.82 12.23
N GLY A 26 5.08 4.53 12.65
CA GLY A 26 4.99 5.99 12.63
C GLY A 26 4.67 6.55 11.25
N LYS A 27 4.78 7.88 11.11
CA LYS A 27 4.33 8.61 9.90
C LYS A 27 4.99 8.11 8.61
N GLN A 28 6.27 7.76 8.67
CA GLN A 28 7.02 7.27 7.52
C GLN A 28 6.55 5.87 7.08
N GLY A 29 6.31 4.94 8.03
CA GLY A 29 5.78 3.61 7.72
C GLY A 29 4.38 3.68 7.12
N MET A 30 3.52 4.54 7.69
CA MET A 30 2.21 4.84 7.12
C MET A 30 2.32 5.35 5.67
N LEU A 31 3.27 6.24 5.36
CA LEU A 31 3.49 6.70 4.00
C LEU A 31 3.87 5.56 3.06
N TYR A 32 4.75 4.63 3.47
CA TYR A 32 5.10 3.46 2.65
C TYR A 32 3.90 2.55 2.37
N VAL A 33 3.08 2.23 3.37
CA VAL A 33 1.84 1.45 3.16
C VAL A 33 0.91 2.18 2.20
N GLY A 34 0.70 3.47 2.40
CA GLY A 34 -0.15 4.27 1.51
C GLY A 34 0.41 4.34 0.08
N ASN A 35 1.73 4.36 -0.09
CA ASN A 35 2.33 4.29 -1.42
C ASN A 35 2.06 2.95 -2.11
N VAL A 36 2.10 1.83 -1.36
CA VAL A 36 1.72 0.52 -1.92
C VAL A 36 0.26 0.52 -2.37
N ILE A 37 -0.66 1.12 -1.62
CA ILE A 37 -2.07 1.26 -2.04
C ILE A 37 -2.17 2.02 -3.37
N VAL A 38 -1.46 3.14 -3.52
CA VAL A 38 -1.46 3.93 -4.77
C VAL A 38 -0.78 3.17 -5.91
N ASN A 39 0.33 2.47 -5.64
CA ASN A 39 1.02 1.65 -6.62
C ASN A 39 0.11 0.53 -7.15
N ARG A 40 -0.66 -0.13 -6.28
CA ARG A 40 -1.65 -1.15 -6.68
C ARG A 40 -2.78 -0.57 -7.53
N LEU A 41 -3.19 0.67 -7.26
CA LEU A 41 -4.21 1.36 -8.07
C LEU A 41 -3.69 1.73 -9.47
N VAL A 42 -2.44 2.20 -9.55
CA VAL A 42 -1.80 2.60 -10.81
C VAL A 42 -1.35 1.37 -11.60
N ALA A 43 -0.98 0.30 -10.91
CA ALA A 43 -0.68 -0.97 -11.52
C ALA A 43 -1.92 -1.52 -12.23
N ASN A 44 -1.72 -1.99 -13.46
CA ASN A 44 -2.74 -2.71 -14.21
C ASN A 44 -2.10 -3.97 -14.81
N CYS A 45 -1.49 -4.75 -13.93
CA CYS A 45 -0.63 -5.89 -14.21
C CYS A 45 -0.82 -6.93 -13.09
N LEU A 46 -0.31 -8.15 -13.31
CA LEU A 46 -0.27 -9.21 -12.28
C LEU A 46 -1.62 -9.35 -11.57
N ASP A 47 -1.62 -9.37 -10.23
CA ASP A 47 -2.80 -9.50 -9.37
C ASP A 47 -3.63 -8.22 -9.26
N PHE A 48 -3.15 -7.08 -9.79
CA PHE A 48 -3.76 -5.75 -9.61
C PHE A 48 -4.48 -5.24 -10.86
N LYS A 49 -4.74 -6.12 -11.84
CA LYS A 49 -5.53 -5.76 -13.03
C LYS A 49 -6.96 -5.37 -12.65
N GLY A 50 -7.46 -4.31 -13.28
CA GLY A 50 -8.86 -3.90 -13.11
C GLY A 50 -9.16 -3.08 -11.86
N LEU A 51 -8.19 -2.80 -10.98
CA LEU A 51 -8.37 -1.88 -9.85
C LEU A 51 -8.39 -0.45 -10.37
N ARG A 52 -9.48 0.28 -10.08
CA ARG A 52 -9.74 1.65 -10.60
C ARG A 52 -10.09 2.64 -9.50
N THR A 53 -10.35 2.18 -8.28
CA THR A 53 -10.66 3.04 -7.13
C THR A 53 -9.92 2.59 -5.87
N ILE A 54 -9.72 3.52 -4.93
CA ILE A 54 -9.10 3.21 -3.62
C ILE A 54 -9.88 2.13 -2.85
N PRO A 55 -11.23 2.13 -2.80
CA PRO A 55 -11.99 1.05 -2.21
C PRO A 55 -11.72 -0.31 -2.86
N GLN A 56 -11.60 -0.39 -4.19
CA GLN A 56 -11.30 -1.65 -4.87
C GLN A 56 -9.94 -2.21 -4.45
N VAL A 57 -8.93 -1.36 -4.26
CA VAL A 57 -7.61 -1.80 -3.77
C VAL A 57 -7.70 -2.27 -2.31
N ILE A 58 -8.33 -1.48 -1.45
CA ILE A 58 -8.40 -1.75 -0.01
C ILE A 58 -9.22 -3.00 0.30
N TYR A 59 -10.32 -3.22 -0.43
CA TYR A 59 -11.19 -4.37 -0.27
C TYR A 59 -10.90 -5.50 -1.26
N GLN A 60 -9.76 -5.45 -1.95
CA GLN A 60 -9.37 -6.50 -2.89
C GLN A 60 -9.22 -7.84 -2.16
N VAL A 61 -9.87 -8.88 -2.67
CA VAL A 61 -9.71 -10.26 -2.23
C VAL A 61 -8.76 -10.99 -3.17
N GLN A 62 -7.73 -11.63 -2.62
CA GLN A 62 -6.77 -12.47 -3.34
C GLN A 62 -6.66 -13.82 -2.60
N GLY A 63 -6.66 -14.93 -3.34
CA GLY A 63 -6.54 -16.27 -2.73
C GLY A 63 -7.63 -16.60 -1.70
N GLY A 64 -8.80 -15.98 -1.79
CA GLY A 64 -9.93 -16.19 -0.86
C GLY A 64 -9.91 -15.31 0.40
N ASN A 65 -8.95 -14.39 0.57
CA ASN A 65 -8.94 -13.46 1.71
C ASN A 65 -8.63 -12.00 1.29
N TYR A 66 -8.93 -11.03 2.15
CA TYR A 66 -8.58 -9.63 1.94
C TYR A 66 -7.06 -9.45 1.85
N SER A 67 -6.64 -8.59 0.91
CA SER A 67 -5.22 -8.26 0.69
C SER A 67 -4.61 -7.42 1.82
N PHE A 68 -5.46 -6.85 2.69
CA PHE A 68 -5.08 -6.12 3.89
C PHE A 68 -5.75 -6.79 5.09
N GLU A 69 -4.95 -7.32 6.00
CA GLU A 69 -5.43 -8.07 7.17
C GLU A 69 -6.29 -7.18 8.09
N ALA A 70 -6.00 -5.88 8.13
CA ALA A 70 -6.75 -4.90 8.89
C ALA A 70 -8.26 -4.85 8.57
N VAL A 71 -8.67 -5.20 7.33
CA VAL A 71 -10.09 -5.24 6.94
C VAL A 71 -10.84 -6.32 7.73
N GLN A 72 -10.20 -7.48 7.92
CA GLN A 72 -10.79 -8.62 8.63
C GLN A 72 -10.70 -8.47 10.15
N LYS A 73 -9.55 -8.01 10.68
CA LYS A 73 -9.34 -7.82 12.13
C LYS A 73 -10.16 -6.67 12.72
N GLY A 74 -10.40 -5.61 11.95
CA GLY A 74 -11.35 -4.53 12.25
C GLY A 74 -11.04 -3.58 13.42
N ASN A 75 -10.19 -3.96 14.37
CA ASN A 75 -9.95 -3.20 15.61
C ASN A 75 -9.52 -1.73 15.41
N VAL A 76 -8.55 -1.45 14.53
CA VAL A 76 -8.04 -0.08 14.27
C VAL A 76 -8.63 0.53 12.99
N PHE A 77 -8.98 -0.33 12.02
CA PHE A 77 -9.42 0.08 10.69
C PHE A 77 -10.81 0.76 10.67
N TYR A 78 -11.72 0.36 11.57
CA TYR A 78 -13.07 0.95 11.63
C TYR A 78 -13.16 2.18 12.53
N GLN A 79 -12.08 2.56 13.20
CA GLN A 79 -12.02 3.82 13.95
C GLN A 79 -11.92 5.02 13.01
N ARG A 80 -12.43 6.18 13.42
CA ARG A 80 -12.41 7.42 12.62
C ARG A 80 -11.00 7.82 12.18
N ALA A 81 -10.88 8.36 10.96
CA ALA A 81 -9.64 8.95 10.45
C ALA A 81 -9.30 10.23 11.24
N ARG A 82 -8.02 10.43 11.60
CA ARG A 82 -7.55 11.65 12.28
C ARG A 82 -6.85 12.56 11.27
N GLY A 83 -6.69 13.83 11.65
CA GLY A 83 -6.16 14.85 10.74
C GLY A 83 -4.74 14.56 10.23
N ILE A 84 -3.91 13.89 11.04
CA ILE A 84 -2.54 13.54 10.66
C ILE A 84 -2.56 12.50 9.53
N GLU A 85 -3.30 11.40 9.68
CA GLU A 85 -3.31 10.34 8.68
C GLU A 85 -4.00 10.79 7.38
N ARG A 86 -5.03 11.65 7.47
CA ARG A 86 -5.64 12.27 6.28
C ARG A 86 -4.63 13.05 5.46
N ARG A 87 -3.77 13.85 6.11
CA ARG A 87 -2.69 14.59 5.43
C ARG A 87 -1.69 13.67 4.75
N LEU A 88 -1.31 12.57 5.41
CA LEU A 88 -0.39 11.57 4.83
C LEU A 88 -1.04 10.84 3.63
N ALA A 89 -2.32 10.47 3.75
CA ALA A 89 -3.08 9.83 2.66
C ALA A 89 -3.17 10.76 1.44
N GLU A 90 -3.51 12.04 1.63
CA GLU A 90 -3.48 13.02 0.55
C GLU A 90 -2.10 13.18 -0.08
N GLN A 91 -1.03 13.15 0.72
CA GLN A 91 0.35 13.24 0.23
C GLN A 91 0.67 12.08 -0.72
N ASN A 92 0.30 10.84 -0.35
CA ASN A 92 0.44 9.65 -1.20
C ASN A 92 -0.37 9.75 -2.49
N LEU A 93 -1.65 10.11 -2.38
CA LEU A 93 -2.55 10.25 -3.52
C LEU A 93 -2.07 11.30 -4.52
N LYS A 94 -1.43 12.37 -4.02
CA LYS A 94 -0.91 13.46 -4.84
C LYS A 94 0.41 13.12 -5.51
N HIS A 95 1.42 12.67 -4.75
CA HIS A 95 2.78 12.59 -5.29
C HIS A 95 3.78 11.69 -4.53
N TRP A 96 3.52 11.33 -3.28
CA TRP A 96 4.56 10.68 -2.47
C TRP A 96 4.88 9.28 -2.97
N ARG A 97 6.17 9.02 -3.16
CA ARG A 97 6.76 7.71 -3.50
C ARG A 97 8.25 7.72 -3.20
N GLN A 98 8.70 6.93 -2.23
CA GLN A 98 10.12 6.84 -1.85
C GLN A 98 10.55 5.40 -1.64
N HIS A 99 11.87 5.16 -1.73
CA HIS A 99 12.47 3.87 -1.37
C HIS A 99 12.24 3.60 0.14
N PRO A 100 11.91 2.36 0.57
CA PRO A 100 11.85 1.13 -0.23
C PRO A 100 10.54 0.91 -1.00
N ALA A 101 9.46 1.62 -0.69
CA ALA A 101 8.16 1.32 -1.31
C ALA A 101 7.95 1.93 -2.72
N ARG A 102 8.96 2.56 -3.34
CA ARG A 102 8.80 3.43 -4.52
C ARG A 102 7.96 2.77 -5.62
N TYR A 103 8.25 1.51 -5.93
CA TYR A 103 7.52 0.68 -6.89
C TYR A 103 6.98 -0.61 -6.26
N ALA A 104 7.01 -0.69 -4.92
CA ALA A 104 6.57 -1.89 -4.22
C ALA A 104 5.07 -2.09 -4.40
N LEU A 105 4.69 -3.35 -4.62
CA LEU A 105 3.29 -3.80 -4.69
C LEU A 105 2.94 -4.72 -3.52
N TRP A 106 3.94 -5.29 -2.86
CA TRP A 106 3.77 -6.15 -1.68
C TRP A 106 4.63 -5.65 -0.53
N TYR A 107 4.13 -5.88 0.67
CA TYR A 107 4.89 -5.77 1.90
C TYR A 107 4.35 -6.77 2.91
N PHE A 108 5.17 -7.14 3.89
CA PHE A 108 4.73 -7.89 5.06
C PHE A 108 5.76 -7.75 6.20
N ASN A 109 5.37 -8.17 7.40
CA ASN A 109 6.20 -8.19 8.60
C ASN A 109 6.60 -9.65 8.93
N PRO A 110 7.82 -10.10 8.58
CA PRO A 110 8.31 -11.43 8.96
C PRO A 110 8.80 -11.49 10.41
N TYR A 111 8.66 -12.64 11.05
CA TYR A 111 9.34 -12.96 12.32
C TYR A 111 10.83 -13.31 12.16
N ALA A 112 11.40 -13.10 10.98
CA ALA A 112 12.75 -13.46 10.57
C ALA A 112 13.32 -12.35 9.65
N PRO A 113 14.61 -12.37 9.27
CA PRO A 113 15.13 -11.43 8.28
C PRO A 113 14.29 -11.41 6.99
N CYS A 114 14.19 -10.26 6.32
CA CYS A 114 13.46 -10.13 5.06
C CYS A 114 13.96 -11.17 4.05
N PRO A 115 13.09 -12.07 3.54
CA PRO A 115 13.50 -13.00 2.51
C PRO A 115 13.93 -12.24 1.24
N PRO A 116 14.83 -12.80 0.44
CA PRO A 116 15.29 -12.16 -0.80
C PRO A 116 14.15 -11.99 -1.82
N THR A 117 13.11 -12.81 -1.72
CA THR A 117 11.93 -12.76 -2.59
C THR A 117 10.64 -13.07 -1.85
N TRP A 118 9.53 -12.53 -2.34
CA TRP A 118 8.17 -12.85 -1.90
C TRP A 118 7.26 -12.99 -3.12
N TYR A 119 6.52 -14.11 -3.25
CA TYR A 119 5.79 -14.48 -4.49
C TYR A 119 6.67 -14.39 -5.76
N ASP A 120 7.92 -14.85 -5.66
CA ASP A 120 8.94 -14.72 -6.70
C ASP A 120 9.28 -13.27 -7.12
N GLN A 121 8.93 -12.26 -6.32
CA GLN A 121 9.23 -10.85 -6.58
C GLN A 121 10.42 -10.39 -5.74
N PRO A 122 11.36 -9.59 -6.29
CA PRO A 122 12.58 -9.18 -5.60
C PRO A 122 12.31 -8.25 -4.40
N HIS A 123 13.11 -8.43 -3.35
CA HIS A 123 13.15 -7.52 -2.20
C HIS A 123 13.72 -6.15 -2.59
N THR A 124 12.97 -5.09 -2.32
CA THR A 124 13.40 -3.71 -2.59
C THR A 124 14.14 -3.10 -1.39
N GLY A 125 13.72 -3.47 -0.18
CA GLY A 125 14.28 -2.98 1.07
C GLY A 125 13.30 -3.05 2.23
N GLN A 126 13.81 -2.72 3.41
CA GLN A 126 13.06 -2.79 4.66
C GLN A 126 12.92 -1.40 5.27
N PHE A 127 11.75 -1.13 5.86
CA PHE A 127 11.60 -0.01 6.80
C PHE A 127 11.00 -0.54 8.09
N LYS A 128 11.78 -0.47 9.17
CA LYS A 128 11.42 -1.09 10.46
C LYS A 128 11.02 -2.56 10.26
N ASP A 129 9.76 -2.92 10.53
CA ASP A 129 9.35 -4.32 10.53
C ASP A 129 8.81 -4.73 9.15
N HIS A 130 8.43 -3.78 8.30
CA HIS A 130 7.97 -4.08 6.94
C HIS A 130 9.11 -4.27 5.93
N CYS A 131 9.09 -5.43 5.28
CA CYS A 131 9.86 -5.74 4.08
C CYS A 131 9.03 -5.45 2.84
N PHE A 132 9.60 -4.73 1.86
CA PHE A 132 8.90 -4.31 0.65
C PHE A 132 9.43 -5.04 -0.59
N TYR A 133 8.53 -5.35 -1.52
CA TYR A 133 8.83 -6.09 -2.74
C TYR A 133 8.19 -5.42 -3.95
N GLU A 134 8.97 -5.31 -5.02
CA GLU A 134 8.57 -4.71 -6.29
C GLU A 134 8.50 -5.78 -7.38
N PRO A 135 7.70 -5.57 -8.44
CA PRO A 135 7.57 -6.56 -9.48
C PRO A 135 8.91 -6.80 -10.20
N LYS A 136 9.16 -8.04 -10.62
CA LYS A 136 10.30 -8.38 -11.47
C LYS A 136 10.33 -7.48 -12.72
N PRO A 137 11.52 -7.08 -13.21
CA PRO A 137 11.64 -6.31 -14.45
C PRO A 137 10.86 -6.95 -15.60
N GLY A 138 10.14 -6.13 -16.37
CA GLY A 138 9.36 -6.56 -17.53
C GLY A 138 8.02 -7.26 -17.21
N THR A 139 7.66 -7.43 -15.93
CA THR A 139 6.39 -8.11 -15.55
C THR A 139 5.25 -7.14 -15.24
N CYS A 140 5.57 -5.89 -14.91
CA CYS A 140 4.60 -4.87 -14.56
C CYS A 140 5.09 -3.44 -14.88
N ASP A 141 5.23 -3.12 -16.16
CA ASP A 141 5.72 -1.79 -16.54
C ASP A 141 4.83 -0.64 -16.08
N SER A 142 3.54 -0.90 -15.85
CA SER A 142 2.57 0.11 -15.41
C SER A 142 2.93 0.78 -14.08
N VAL A 143 3.59 0.07 -13.15
CA VAL A 143 3.92 0.65 -11.84
C VAL A 143 4.97 1.76 -11.93
N TYR A 144 5.82 1.75 -12.97
CA TYR A 144 6.89 2.73 -13.16
C TYR A 144 6.42 4.03 -13.84
N ARG A 145 5.22 4.04 -14.42
CA ARG A 145 4.72 5.12 -15.28
C ARG A 145 3.91 6.21 -14.56
N GLY A 146 3.61 6.07 -13.26
CA GLY A 146 2.77 7.01 -12.49
C GLY A 146 3.41 7.59 -11.24
#